data_AF-A0A2I0XE95-F1
#
_entry.id   AF-A0A2I0XE95-F1
#
_cell.length_a   1.000
_cell.length_b   1.000
_cell.length_c   1.000
_cell.angle_alpha   90.00
_cell.angle_beta   90.00
_cell.angle_gamma   90.00
#
_symmetry.space_group_name_H-M   'P 1'
#
loop_
_entity.id
_entity.type
_entity.pdbx_description
1 polymer ?
#
loop_
_entity_poly.entity_id
_entity_poly.type
_entity_poly.pdbx_seq_one_letter_code
_entity_poly.pdbx_strand_id
1 'polypeptide(L)'
;MYSIERFLGKLKSYVRNRSRPEGSIAEGYIVDECLTFRSLYFAEHVKTRHNQLGRNELEENVSNEGLNIFATNGQSLGKREVKIFNDDSLTKAHRYVLFSCEEIEPYVR
;
A
#
# COMPACT_ATOMS: atom_id res chain seq x y z
N MET A 1 1.27 -15.60 14.68
CA MET A 1 1.46 -15.04 16.04
C MET A 1 0.16 -15.23 16.81
N TYR A 2 0.21 -15.63 18.07
CA TYR A 2 -0.98 -16.02 18.83
C TYR A 2 -1.85 -14.79 19.22
N SER A 3 -3.15 -15.01 19.44
CA SER A 3 -4.14 -13.95 19.72
C SER A 3 -3.79 -13.12 20.96
N ILE A 4 -3.32 -13.77 22.02
CA ILE A 4 -2.91 -13.13 23.28
C ILE A 4 -1.69 -12.24 23.07
N GLU A 5 -0.68 -12.72 22.35
CA GLU A 5 0.55 -11.97 22.09
C GLU A 5 0.26 -10.71 21.26
N ARG A 6 -0.65 -10.80 20.29
CA ARG A 6 -1.08 -9.64 19.50
C ARG A 6 -1.78 -8.59 20.35
N PHE A 7 -2.63 -9.01 21.29
CA PHE A 7 -3.30 -8.12 22.22
C PHE A 7 -2.32 -7.41 23.15
N LEU A 8 -1.39 -8.16 23.76
CA LEU A 8 -0.34 -7.58 24.60
C LEU A 8 0.57 -6.63 23.83
N GLY A 9 0.88 -6.94 22.56
CA GLY A 9 1.61 -6.05 21.66
C GLY A 9 0.88 -4.71 21.43
N LYS A 10 -0.45 -4.74 21.26
CA LYS A 10 -1.28 -3.53 21.14
C LYS A 10 -1.29 -2.72 22.45
N LEU A 11 -1.42 -3.36 23.61
CA LEU A 11 -1.34 -2.64 24.89
C LEU A 11 0.03 -2.01 25.11
N LYS A 12 1.10 -2.71 24.74
CA LYS A 12 2.47 -2.20 24.84
C LYS A 12 2.70 -0.96 23.99
N SER A 13 2.05 -0.84 22.82
CA SER A 13 2.18 0.36 21.99
C SER A 13 1.46 1.59 22.58
N TYR A 14 0.55 1.41 23.54
CA TYR A 14 -0.10 2.50 24.27
C TYR A 14 0.72 3.06 25.43
N VAL A 15 1.75 2.35 25.90
CA VAL A 15 2.62 2.80 26.99
C VAL A 15 3.61 3.86 26.50
N ARG A 16 3.18 5.12 26.46
CA ARG A 16 4.00 6.31 26.21
C ARG A 16 4.73 6.79 27.47
N ASN A 17 4.07 6.71 28.63
CA ASN A 17 4.67 7.02 29.93
C ASN A 17 4.95 5.74 30.73
N ARG A 18 6.23 5.36 30.85
CA ARG A 18 6.65 4.15 31.58
C ARG A 18 6.55 4.28 33.11
N SER A 19 6.51 5.50 33.64
CA SER A 19 6.34 5.74 35.07
C SER A 19 4.89 5.56 35.52
N ARG A 20 3.92 5.54 34.59
CA ARG A 20 2.48 5.32 34.84
C ARG A 20 1.86 4.49 33.71
N PRO A 21 2.18 3.19 33.62
CA PRO A 21 1.82 2.37 32.48
C PRO A 21 0.31 2.18 32.33
N GLU A 22 -0.43 1.98 33.43
CA GLU A 22 -1.89 1.77 33.39
C GLU A 22 -2.61 3.02 32.87
N GLY A 23 -2.22 4.20 33.37
CA GLY A 23 -2.78 5.47 32.93
C GLY A 23 -2.48 5.75 31.46
N SER A 24 -1.27 5.44 31.00
CA SER A 24 -0.89 5.58 29.60
C SER A 24 -1.68 4.64 28.68
N ILE A 25 -1.96 3.41 29.13
CA ILE A 25 -2.80 2.46 28.39
C ILE A 25 -4.24 2.97 28.31
N ALA A 26 -4.81 3.43 29.42
CA ALA A 26 -6.16 3.95 29.47
C ALA A 26 -6.34 5.17 28.53
N GLU A 27 -5.39 6.11 28.55
CA GLU A 27 -5.39 7.25 27.65
C GLU A 27 -5.30 6.82 26.18
N GLY A 28 -4.38 5.92 25.85
CA GLY A 28 -4.24 5.38 24.49
C GLY A 28 -5.50 4.67 24.00
N TYR A 29 -6.20 3.99 24.90
CA TYR A 29 -7.46 3.32 24.60
C TYR A 29 -8.58 4.33 24.30
N ILE A 30 -8.75 5.36 25.13
CA ILE A 30 -9.74 6.43 24.91
C ILE A 30 -9.51 7.09 23.56
N VAL A 31 -8.25 7.41 23.21
CA VAL A 31 -7.93 8.00 21.91
C VAL A 31 -8.26 7.06 20.76
N ASP A 32 -7.94 5.76 20.86
CA ASP A 32 -8.27 4.75 19.84
C ASP A 32 -9.79 4.64 19.61
N GLU A 33 -10.58 4.62 20.69
CA GLU A 33 -12.04 4.58 20.61
C GLU A 33 -12.62 5.85 19.98
N CYS A 34 -12.19 7.04 20.42
CA CYS A 34 -12.66 8.30 19.87
C CYS A 34 -12.36 8.42 18.37
N LEU A 35 -11.16 8.01 17.93
CA LEU A 35 -10.78 8.02 16.51
C LEU A 35 -11.58 6.99 15.71
N THR A 36 -11.84 5.82 16.29
CA THR A 36 -12.67 4.78 15.67
C THR A 36 -14.10 5.27 15.47
N PHE A 37 -14.71 5.83 16.53
CA PHE A 37 -16.05 6.39 16.45
C PHE A 37 -16.15 7.50 15.41
N ARG A 38 -15.19 8.45 15.42
CA ARG A 38 -15.17 9.55 14.46
C ARG A 38 -14.98 9.08 13.02
N SER A 39 -14.25 7.99 12.81
CA SER A 39 -14.01 7.45 11.46
C SER A 39 -15.28 7.03 10.73
N LEU A 40 -16.35 6.70 11.46
CA LEU A 40 -17.65 6.34 10.90
C LEU A 40 -18.42 7.51 10.28
N TYR A 41 -18.03 8.75 10.61
CA TYR A 41 -18.71 9.97 10.15
C TYR A 41 -17.88 10.77 9.14
N PHE A 42 -16.70 10.30 8.77
CA PHE A 42 -15.93 10.91 7.70
C PHE A 42 -16.46 10.48 6.33
N ALA A 43 -16.29 11.34 5.33
CA ALA A 43 -16.60 11.00 3.95
C ALA A 43 -15.68 9.86 3.46
N GLU A 44 -16.17 9.05 2.52
CA GLU A 44 -15.50 7.84 2.04
C GLU A 44 -14.09 8.07 1.51
N HIS A 45 -13.83 9.22 0.88
CA HIS A 45 -12.51 9.58 0.35
C HIS A 45 -11.49 9.94 1.45
N VAL A 46 -11.92 10.13 2.70
CA VAL A 46 -11.02 10.44 3.82
C VAL A 46 -10.38 9.14 4.30
N LYS A 47 -9.07 9.03 4.09
CA LYS A 47 -8.29 7.85 4.52
C LYS A 47 -8.20 7.79 6.04
N THR A 48 -8.85 6.80 6.65
CA THR A 48 -8.76 6.48 8.08
C THR A 48 -8.06 5.15 8.27
N ARG A 49 -7.66 4.81 9.51
CA ARG A 49 -7.06 3.49 9.80
C ARG A 49 -7.97 2.32 9.37
N HIS A 50 -9.29 2.53 9.35
CA HIS A 50 -10.28 1.50 9.07
C HIS A 50 -10.62 1.39 7.57
N ASN A 51 -10.40 2.44 6.79
CA ASN A 51 -10.64 2.46 5.34
C ASN A 51 -9.33 2.41 4.51
N GLN A 52 -8.19 2.18 5.16
CA GLN A 52 -6.92 2.01 4.46
C GLN A 52 -6.85 0.59 3.89
N LEU A 53 -6.66 0.51 2.58
CA LEU A 53 -6.33 -0.73 1.89
C LEU A 53 -5.13 -1.39 2.55
N GLY A 54 -5.19 -2.70 2.67
CA GLY A 54 -4.07 -3.51 3.13
C GLY A 54 -2.82 -3.26 2.30
N ARG A 55 -1.65 -3.55 2.86
CA ARG A 55 -0.34 -3.34 2.21
C ARG A 55 -0.21 -4.02 0.82
N ASN A 56 -1.06 -5.00 0.52
CA ASN A 56 -1.08 -5.72 -0.75
C ASN A 56 -2.42 -5.57 -1.49
N GLU A 57 -3.33 -4.73 -1.00
CA GLU A 57 -4.60 -4.46 -1.66
C GLU A 57 -4.41 -3.27 -2.60
N LEU A 58 -4.76 -3.49 -3.87
CA LEU A 58 -4.64 -2.49 -4.91
C LEU A 58 -5.96 -1.72 -5.00
N GLU A 59 -5.85 -0.41 -5.19
CA GLU A 59 -7.00 0.43 -5.47
C GLU A 59 -7.49 0.08 -6.89
N GLU A 60 -8.62 -0.62 -6.99
CA GLU A 60 -9.17 -1.13 -8.26
C GLU A 60 -9.54 0.00 -9.24
N ASN A 61 -9.65 1.24 -8.76
CA ASN A 61 -10.23 2.37 -9.49
C ASN A 61 -9.22 3.44 -9.94
N VAL A 62 -7.93 3.11 -10.07
CA VAL A 62 -7.03 4.00 -10.82
C VAL A 62 -7.30 3.74 -12.29
N SER A 63 -8.16 4.57 -12.88
CA SER A 63 -8.35 4.63 -14.33
C SER A 63 -6.99 4.95 -14.97
N ASN A 64 -6.29 3.90 -15.38
CA ASN A 64 -4.99 4.02 -16.00
C ASN A 64 -5.21 4.52 -17.42
N GLU A 65 -4.88 5.79 -17.66
CA GLU A 65 -4.83 6.36 -19.00
C GLU A 65 -3.64 5.74 -19.74
N GLY A 66 -3.86 4.64 -20.48
CA GLY A 66 -2.79 3.97 -21.24
C GLY A 66 -3.10 2.54 -21.71
N LEU A 67 -2.09 1.86 -22.27
CA LEU A 67 -2.18 0.47 -22.71
C LEU A 67 -2.35 -0.49 -21.51
N ASN A 68 -3.09 -1.58 -21.71
CA ASN A 68 -3.44 -2.52 -20.64
C ASN A 68 -2.20 -3.16 -19.98
N ILE A 69 -1.12 -3.34 -20.74
CA ILE A 69 0.17 -3.84 -20.22
C ILE A 69 0.77 -2.95 -19.12
N PHE A 70 0.47 -1.64 -19.13
CA PHE A 70 0.92 -0.68 -18.12
C PHE A 70 -0.15 -0.42 -17.05
N ALA A 71 -1.32 -1.04 -17.18
CA ALA A 71 -2.40 -0.89 -16.20
C ALA A 71 -2.19 -1.76 -14.94
N THR A 72 -1.11 -2.55 -14.89
CA THR A 72 -0.77 -3.34 -13.70
C THR A 72 -0.27 -2.42 -12.58
N ASN A 73 -1.20 -2.07 -11.70
CA ASN A 73 -0.91 -1.38 -10.45
C ASN A 73 -0.13 -2.35 -9.55
N GLY A 74 1.20 -2.36 -9.62
CA GLY A 74 2.04 -3.08 -8.67
C GLY A 74 2.61 -2.12 -7.64
N GLN A 75 2.34 -2.33 -6.35
CA GLN A 75 3.06 -1.59 -5.31
C GLN A 75 4.45 -2.20 -5.14
N SER A 76 5.51 -1.45 -5.47
CA SER A 76 6.89 -1.97 -5.37
C SER A 76 7.21 -2.38 -3.94
N LEU A 77 7.53 -3.65 -3.73
CA LEU A 77 7.93 -4.17 -2.42
C LEU A 77 9.44 -4.00 -2.24
N GLY A 78 9.85 -3.00 -1.45
CA GLY A 78 11.23 -2.88 -0.96
C GLY A 78 11.98 -1.65 -1.46
N LYS A 79 13.31 -1.69 -1.30
CA LYS A 79 14.21 -0.59 -1.66
C LYS A 79 14.40 -0.56 -3.18
N ARG A 80 14.19 0.61 -3.80
CA ARG A 80 14.44 0.83 -5.22
C ARG A 80 15.93 0.71 -5.51
N GLU A 81 16.29 -0.17 -6.43
CA GLU A 81 17.61 -0.24 -7.03
C GLU A 81 17.52 0.34 -8.45
N VAL A 82 18.36 1.34 -8.75
CA VAL A 82 18.42 1.94 -10.08
C VAL A 82 19.52 1.21 -10.86
N LYS A 83 19.13 0.44 -11.88
CA LYS A 83 20.07 -0.15 -12.84
C LYS A 83 20.12 0.72 -14.09
N ILE A 84 21.33 1.07 -14.51
CA ILE A 84 21.59 1.75 -15.78
C ILE A 84 21.83 0.64 -16.81
N PHE A 85 21.06 0.65 -17.89
CA PHE A 85 21.20 -0.31 -18.98
C PHE A 85 22.06 0.26 -20.10
N ASN A 86 22.81 -0.60 -20.78
CA ASN A 86 23.48 -0.27 -22.04
C ASN A 86 22.44 -0.10 -23.15
N ASP A 87 22.79 0.68 -24.18
CA ASP A 87 21.87 1.06 -25.27
C ASP A 87 21.32 -0.18 -26.03
N ASP A 88 22.17 -1.19 -26.27
CA ASP A 88 21.77 -2.47 -26.86
C ASP A 88 20.80 -3.28 -25.99
N SER A 89 20.92 -3.17 -24.67
CA SER A 89 20.03 -3.88 -23.74
C SER A 89 18.68 -3.17 -23.65
N LEU A 90 18.71 -1.83 -23.69
CA LEU A 90 17.53 -0.99 -23.66
C LEU A 90 16.71 -1.14 -24.94
N THR A 91 17.35 -1.14 -26.12
CA THR A 91 16.67 -1.40 -27.41
C THR A 91 16.02 -2.79 -27.47
N LYS A 92 16.67 -3.83 -26.93
CA LYS A 92 16.09 -5.18 -26.81
C LYS A 92 14.87 -5.19 -25.90
N ALA A 93 14.95 -4.54 -24.73
CA ALA A 93 13.85 -4.46 -23.78
C ALA A 93 12.64 -3.71 -24.37
N HIS A 94 12.86 -2.57 -25.02
CA HIS A 94 11.79 -1.83 -25.69
C HIS A 94 11.11 -2.64 -26.78
N ARG A 95 11.88 -3.34 -27.63
CA ARG A 95 11.31 -4.24 -28.65
C ARG A 95 10.48 -5.34 -28.01
N TYR A 96 10.97 -5.96 -26.94
CA TYR A 96 10.23 -7.01 -26.25
C TYR A 96 8.88 -6.51 -25.71
N VAL A 97 8.84 -5.34 -25.08
CA VAL A 97 7.59 -4.73 -24.60
C VAL A 97 6.63 -4.45 -25.77
N LEU A 98 7.13 -3.85 -26.85
CA LEU A 98 6.32 -3.55 -28.04
C LEU A 98 5.72 -4.81 -28.68
N PHE A 99 6.52 -5.86 -28.89
CA PHE A 99 6.04 -7.12 -29.48
C PHE A 99 5.15 -7.95 -28.54
N SER A 100 5.14 -7.64 -27.24
CA SER A 100 4.23 -8.29 -26.28
C SER A 100 2.86 -7.61 -26.18
N CYS A 101 2.64 -6.48 -26.88
CA CYS A 101 1.37 -5.76 -26.89
C CYS A 101 0.49 -6.24 -28.06
N GLU A 102 -0.74 -6.65 -27.76
CA GLU A 102 -1.74 -7.05 -28.77
C GLU A 102 -2.07 -5.88 -29.72
N GLU A 103 -1.99 -4.64 -29.24
CA GLU A 103 -2.28 -3.43 -30.03
C GLU A 103 -1.27 -3.18 -31.17
N ILE A 104 -0.12 -3.86 -31.15
CA ILE A 104 0.95 -3.69 -32.14
C ILE A 104 0.88 -4.73 -33.26
N GLU A 105 0.15 -5.85 -33.07
CA GLU A 105 -0.08 -6.87 -34.11
C GLU A 105 -0.45 -6.33 -35.50
N PRO A 106 -1.36 -5.33 -35.66
CA PRO A 106 -1.70 -4.81 -36.99
C PRO A 106 -0.57 -4.05 -37.69
N TYR A 107 0.49 -3.66 -36.97
CA TYR A 107 1.65 -2.92 -37.49
C TYR A 107 2.88 -3.82 -37.68
N VAL A 108 2.87 -5.04 -37.15
CA VAL A 108 3.90 -6.06 -37.38
C VAL A 108 3.57 -6.78 -38.68
N ARG A 109 4.10 -6.25 -39.78
CA ARG A 109 3.95 -6.84 -41.12
C ARG A 109 5.25 -7.45 -41.59
#